data_AF-A0A2P6NVM0-F1
#
_entry.id   AF-A0A2P6NVM0-F1
#
_cell.length_a   1.000
_cell.length_b   1.000
_cell.length_c   1.000
_cell.angle_alpha   90.00
_cell.angle_beta   90.00
_cell.angle_gamma   90.00
#
_symmetry.space_group_name_H-M   'P 1'
#
loop_
_entity.id
_entity.type
_entity.pdbx_description
1 polymer ?
#
loop_
_entity_poly.entity_id
_entity_poly.type
_entity_poly.pdbx_seq_one_letter_code
_entity_poly.pdbx_strand_id
1 'polypeptide(L)'
;MAMHVVSWLSPRDLSTASAVSQQWNILCNDHSVWDNACEDLWRDKLYVPPKIRELRITSPKDAYILSISDSKRNLCTDDELCHDAWEFHFKETMGPLSFTHNRPNMYLKFEKQGVVNMTPAERGNIGRPVTAIWRWVELPHNAADLPSIGKFLQVNRYPLCTITRRKDWGFKMQNDWVEFYYPPLKKTIKTEGTTTAPAVQ
;
A
#
# COMPACT_ATOMS: atom_id res chain seq x y z
N MET A 1 -36.72 8.43 -2.13
CA MET A 1 -36.41 8.62 -3.57
C MET A 1 -35.19 9.52 -3.80
N ALA A 2 -35.10 10.73 -3.26
CA ALA A 2 -33.96 11.64 -3.51
C ALA A 2 -32.58 11.06 -3.12
N MET A 3 -32.45 10.40 -1.95
CA MET A 3 -31.20 9.74 -1.54
C MET A 3 -30.72 8.67 -2.53
N HIS A 4 -31.64 7.96 -3.16
CA HIS A 4 -31.33 6.92 -4.15
C HIS A 4 -30.92 7.52 -5.51
N VAL A 5 -31.12 8.81 -5.75
CA VAL A 5 -30.59 9.49 -6.95
C VAL A 5 -29.19 10.00 -6.67
N VAL A 6 -28.99 10.59 -5.49
CA VAL A 6 -27.70 11.16 -5.06
C VAL A 6 -26.61 10.07 -4.94
N SER A 7 -26.97 8.85 -4.55
CA SER A 7 -26.03 7.72 -4.47
C SER A 7 -25.42 7.28 -5.81
N TRP A 8 -25.96 7.71 -6.96
CA TRP A 8 -25.44 7.39 -8.29
C TRP A 8 -24.57 8.50 -8.88
N LEU A 9 -24.52 9.66 -8.22
CA LEU A 9 -23.73 10.79 -8.67
C LEU A 9 -22.25 10.54 -8.39
N SER A 10 -21.40 10.97 -9.32
CA SER A 10 -19.96 10.96 -9.07
C SER A 10 -19.62 11.94 -7.94
N PRO A 11 -18.50 11.77 -7.21
CA PRO A 11 -18.07 12.71 -6.17
C PRO A 11 -17.91 14.17 -6.64
N ARG A 12 -17.62 14.36 -7.94
CA ARG A 12 -17.59 15.67 -8.59
C ARG A 12 -18.99 16.26 -8.75
N ASP A 13 -19.95 15.44 -9.19
CA ASP A 13 -21.33 15.85 -9.37
C ASP A 13 -22.01 16.09 -8.03
N LEU A 14 -21.70 15.29 -7.00
CA LEU A 14 -22.13 15.52 -5.61
C LEU A 14 -21.71 16.90 -5.10
N SER A 15 -20.47 17.30 -5.37
CA SER A 15 -19.96 18.61 -4.99
C SER A 15 -20.71 19.73 -5.71
N THR A 16 -21.06 19.54 -6.98
CA THR A 16 -21.81 20.53 -7.77
C THR A 16 -23.27 20.62 -7.32
N ALA A 17 -23.92 19.47 -7.10
CA ALA A 17 -25.30 19.36 -6.65
C ALA A 17 -25.47 19.94 -5.23
N SER A 18 -24.48 19.80 -4.35
CA SER A 18 -24.52 20.39 -3.01
C SER A 18 -24.63 21.92 -3.01
N ALA A 19 -24.18 22.59 -4.08
CA ALA A 19 -24.25 24.04 -4.20
C ALA A 19 -25.62 24.55 -4.67
N VAL A 20 -26.54 23.68 -5.09
CA VAL A 20 -27.83 24.06 -5.69
C VAL A 20 -28.82 24.58 -4.66
N SER A 21 -28.92 23.94 -3.49
CA SER A 21 -29.77 24.39 -2.39
C SER A 21 -29.35 23.78 -1.05
N GLN A 22 -29.84 24.34 0.06
CA GLN A 22 -29.57 23.80 1.40
C GLN A 22 -30.02 22.34 1.55
N GLN A 23 -31.17 21.97 0.96
CA GLN A 23 -31.68 20.61 1.03
C GLN A 23 -30.79 19.63 0.26
N TRP A 24 -30.31 20.03 -0.92
CA TRP A 24 -29.35 19.24 -1.70
C TRP A 24 -28.00 19.15 -1.01
N ASN A 25 -27.57 20.22 -0.33
CA ASN A 25 -26.34 20.21 0.46
C ASN A 25 -26.40 19.16 1.59
N ILE A 26 -27.52 19.05 2.30
CA ILE A 26 -27.68 18.02 3.35
C ILE A 26 -27.61 16.62 2.73
N LEU A 27 -28.33 16.37 1.63
CA LEU A 27 -28.36 15.05 0.99
C LEU A 27 -27.01 14.64 0.37
N CYS A 28 -26.32 15.57 -0.30
CA CYS A 28 -25.04 15.29 -0.97
C CYS A 28 -23.87 15.17 0.01
N ASN A 29 -24.01 15.62 1.25
CA ASN A 29 -23.03 15.45 2.32
C ASN A 29 -23.43 14.38 3.32
N ASP A 30 -24.45 13.58 3.01
CA ASP A 30 -24.85 12.47 3.87
C ASP A 30 -23.73 11.44 4.00
N HIS A 31 -23.60 10.87 5.20
CA HIS A 31 -22.56 9.91 5.53
C HIS A 31 -22.59 8.68 4.59
N SER A 32 -23.77 8.12 4.34
CA SER A 32 -23.93 6.90 3.54
C SER A 32 -23.50 7.06 2.08
N VAL A 33 -23.67 8.27 1.52
CA VAL A 33 -23.27 8.58 0.14
C VAL A 33 -21.75 8.54 0.00
N TRP A 34 -21.04 9.20 0.92
CA TRP A 34 -19.58 9.24 0.90
C TRP A 34 -18.95 7.93 1.36
N ASP A 35 -19.62 7.16 2.21
CA ASP A 35 -19.18 5.83 2.62
C ASP A 35 -19.14 4.87 1.43
N ASN A 36 -20.21 4.85 0.62
CA ASN A 36 -20.27 4.11 -0.63
C ASN A 36 -19.21 4.61 -1.63
N ALA A 37 -19.01 5.93 -1.75
CA ALA A 37 -17.97 6.48 -2.61
C ALA A 37 -16.55 6.05 -2.18
N CYS A 38 -16.31 5.89 -0.87
CA CYS A 38 -15.05 5.33 -0.37
C CYS A 38 -14.90 3.86 -0.73
N GLU A 39 -15.94 3.04 -0.56
CA GLU A 39 -15.92 1.63 -0.97
C GLU A 39 -15.59 1.49 -2.46
N ASP A 40 -16.25 2.27 -3.31
CA ASP A 40 -16.00 2.24 -4.75
C ASP A 40 -14.58 2.69 -5.10
N LEU A 41 -14.08 3.73 -4.43
CA LEU A 41 -12.71 4.23 -4.65
C LEU A 41 -11.65 3.22 -4.19
N TRP A 42 -11.91 2.47 -3.12
CA TRP A 42 -10.95 1.57 -2.49
C TRP A 42 -11.02 0.13 -3.01
N ARG A 43 -12.05 -0.20 -3.81
CA ARG A 43 -12.38 -1.56 -4.28
C ARG A 43 -11.20 -2.32 -4.89
N ASP A 44 -10.36 -1.65 -5.67
CA ASP A 44 -9.22 -2.23 -6.38
C ASP A 44 -7.86 -1.86 -5.74
N LYS A 45 -7.87 -1.26 -4.54
CA LYS A 45 -6.67 -0.76 -3.87
C LYS A 45 -6.16 -1.78 -2.88
N LEU A 46 -4.87 -2.12 -2.97
CA LEU A 46 -4.24 -3.05 -2.01
C LEU A 46 -3.92 -2.37 -0.68
N TYR A 47 -3.73 -1.05 -0.69
CA TYR A 47 -3.38 -0.29 0.50
C TYR A 47 -4.22 0.98 0.64
N VAL A 48 -4.72 1.20 1.85
CA VAL A 48 -5.29 2.47 2.30
C VAL A 48 -4.73 2.71 3.70
N PRO A 49 -4.11 3.87 3.98
CA PRO A 49 -3.55 4.17 5.29
C PRO A 49 -4.55 3.93 6.43
N PRO A 50 -4.14 3.32 7.56
CA PRO A 50 -5.04 3.04 8.68
C PRO A 50 -5.79 4.28 9.19
N LYS A 51 -5.09 5.42 9.29
CA LYS A 51 -5.69 6.72 9.69
C LYS A 51 -6.85 7.13 8.79
N ILE A 52 -6.77 6.86 7.49
CA ILE A 52 -7.83 7.20 6.53
C ILE A 52 -9.01 6.22 6.67
N ARG A 53 -8.74 4.93 6.93
CA ARG A 53 -9.78 3.94 7.22
C ARG A 53 -10.56 4.26 8.49
N GLU A 54 -9.86 4.68 9.54
CA GLU A 54 -10.49 5.12 10.80
C GLU A 54 -11.31 6.38 10.59
N LEU A 55 -10.78 7.36 9.84
CA LEU A 55 -11.49 8.60 9.53
C LEU A 55 -12.79 8.35 8.76
N ARG A 56 -12.87 7.30 7.94
CA ARG A 56 -14.09 6.97 7.20
C ARG A 56 -15.29 6.71 8.11
N ILE A 57 -15.05 6.14 9.30
CA ILE A 57 -16.11 5.84 10.27
C ILE A 57 -16.81 7.13 10.72
N THR A 58 -16.04 8.19 10.98
CA THR A 58 -16.55 9.46 11.52
C THR A 58 -16.86 10.49 10.43
N SER A 59 -16.00 10.60 9.42
CA SER A 59 -16.12 11.53 8.29
C SER A 59 -15.70 10.87 6.97
N PRO A 60 -16.61 10.14 6.30
CA PRO A 60 -16.30 9.44 5.05
C PRO A 60 -15.94 10.39 3.92
N LYS A 61 -16.50 11.61 3.90
CA LYS A 61 -16.14 12.63 2.92
C LYS A 61 -14.68 13.05 3.04
N ASP A 62 -14.21 13.33 4.26
CA ASP A 62 -12.81 13.71 4.48
C ASP A 62 -11.88 12.54 4.19
N ALA A 63 -12.26 11.31 4.56
CA ALA A 63 -11.52 10.10 4.21
C ALA A 63 -11.38 9.94 2.68
N TYR A 64 -12.44 10.19 1.91
CA TYR A 64 -12.40 10.18 0.45
C TYR A 64 -11.39 11.20 -0.09
N ILE A 65 -11.51 12.45 0.34
CA ILE A 65 -10.63 13.55 -0.13
C ILE A 65 -9.17 13.26 0.21
N LEU A 66 -8.91 12.83 1.45
CA LEU A 66 -7.56 12.45 1.88
C LEU A 66 -7.03 11.27 1.09
N SER A 67 -7.86 10.28 0.74
CA SER A 67 -7.44 9.14 -0.11
C SER A 67 -6.96 9.60 -1.47
N ILE A 68 -7.67 10.53 -2.10
CA ILE A 68 -7.27 11.09 -3.41
C ILE A 68 -5.98 11.89 -3.29
N SER A 69 -5.83 12.71 -2.24
CA SER A 69 -4.60 13.45 -1.99
C SER A 69 -3.41 12.49 -1.77
N ASP A 70 -3.61 11.49 -0.92
CA ASP A 70 -2.64 10.45 -0.58
C ASP A 70 -2.17 9.65 -1.80
N SER A 71 -3.09 9.35 -2.73
CA SER A 71 -2.78 8.60 -3.94
C SER A 71 -1.78 9.29 -4.88
N LYS A 72 -1.62 10.62 -4.75
CA LYS A 72 -0.74 11.43 -5.60
C LYS A 72 0.67 11.60 -5.02
N ARG A 73 0.90 11.23 -3.76
CA ARG A 73 2.23 11.36 -3.15
C ARG A 73 3.14 10.24 -3.62
N ASN A 74 4.43 10.57 -3.72
CA ASN A 74 5.50 9.61 -4.01
C ASN A 74 6.51 9.50 -2.86
N LEU A 75 6.07 9.83 -1.64
CA LEU A 75 6.89 9.77 -0.42
C LEU A 75 6.34 8.67 0.48
N CYS A 76 7.21 7.74 0.88
CA CYS A 76 6.92 6.73 1.89
C CYS A 76 7.39 7.22 3.26
N THR A 77 6.55 7.10 4.28
CA THR A 77 6.92 7.47 5.66
C THR A 77 7.53 6.29 6.41
N ASP A 78 8.19 6.55 7.54
CA ASP A 78 8.71 5.51 8.42
C ASP A 78 7.63 4.52 8.88
N ASP A 79 6.45 5.06 9.23
CA ASP A 79 5.32 4.27 9.69
C ASP A 79 4.84 3.29 8.62
N GLU A 80 4.89 3.69 7.35
CA GLU A 80 4.47 2.86 6.22
C GLU A 80 5.54 1.84 5.83
N LEU A 81 6.80 2.28 5.79
CA LEU A 81 7.94 1.41 5.54
C LEU A 81 7.96 0.24 6.55
N CYS A 82 7.70 0.55 7.82
CA CYS A 82 7.72 -0.41 8.92
C CYS A 82 6.37 -1.07 9.21
N HIS A 83 5.30 -0.74 8.49
CA HIS A 83 3.95 -1.20 8.81
C HIS A 83 3.82 -2.72 8.70
N ASP A 84 4.27 -3.27 7.56
CA ASP A 84 4.17 -4.69 7.26
C ASP A 84 5.34 -5.14 6.35
N ALA A 85 5.39 -6.42 6.04
CA ALA A 85 6.42 -6.99 5.21
C ALA A 85 6.28 -6.59 3.73
N TRP A 86 7.42 -6.34 3.10
CA TRP A 86 7.58 -6.07 1.68
C TRP A 86 7.93 -7.37 0.95
N GLU A 87 7.34 -7.59 -0.22
CA GLU A 87 7.65 -8.74 -1.05
C GLU A 87 8.83 -8.45 -1.98
N PHE A 88 9.85 -9.31 -1.97
CA PHE A 88 11.09 -9.15 -2.73
C PHE A 88 11.13 -9.95 -4.02
N HIS A 89 11.65 -9.32 -5.06
CA HIS A 89 11.84 -9.87 -6.39
C HIS A 89 13.19 -9.44 -6.97
N PHE A 90 13.86 -10.34 -7.70
CA PHE A 90 14.95 -9.94 -8.61
C PHE A 90 14.36 -9.50 -9.94
N LYS A 91 14.97 -8.49 -10.58
CA LYS A 91 14.60 -8.08 -11.93
C LYS A 91 14.98 -9.16 -12.94
N GLU A 92 14.15 -9.36 -13.96
CA GLU A 92 14.40 -10.33 -15.04
C GLU A 92 15.71 -10.05 -15.80
N THR A 93 16.12 -8.78 -15.87
CA THR A 93 17.39 -8.35 -16.47
C THR A 93 18.61 -8.96 -15.81
N MET A 94 18.48 -9.51 -14.60
CA MET A 94 19.56 -10.23 -13.91
C MET A 94 19.78 -11.65 -14.46
N GLY A 95 18.96 -12.11 -15.41
CA GLY A 95 19.16 -13.37 -16.12
C GLY A 95 19.25 -14.58 -15.17
N PRO A 96 20.12 -15.57 -15.41
CA PRO A 96 20.27 -16.75 -14.55
C PRO A 96 20.67 -16.45 -13.09
N LEU A 97 21.10 -15.22 -12.78
CA LEU A 97 21.36 -14.76 -11.41
C LEU A 97 20.07 -14.39 -10.67
N SER A 98 18.93 -14.26 -11.35
CA SER A 98 17.62 -14.32 -10.69
C SER A 98 17.39 -15.77 -10.29
N PHE A 99 17.89 -16.16 -9.11
CA PHE A 99 17.76 -17.51 -8.54
C PHE A 99 16.29 -17.90 -8.19
N THR A 100 15.29 -17.33 -8.89
CA THR A 100 13.88 -17.22 -8.49
C THR A 100 12.93 -18.13 -9.27
N HIS A 101 13.36 -18.82 -10.34
CA HIS A 101 12.45 -19.73 -11.04
C HIS A 101 11.96 -20.91 -10.15
N ASN A 102 12.65 -21.18 -9.03
CA ASN A 102 12.29 -22.29 -8.14
C ASN A 102 12.51 -22.01 -6.63
N ARG A 103 12.60 -20.73 -6.22
CA ARG A 103 12.74 -20.36 -4.79
C ARG A 103 11.51 -19.59 -4.32
N PRO A 104 11.05 -19.84 -3.08
CA PRO A 104 9.94 -19.08 -2.51
C PRO A 104 10.31 -17.60 -2.43
N ASN A 105 9.31 -16.73 -2.64
CA ASN A 105 9.49 -15.27 -2.51
C ASN A 105 10.07 -14.94 -1.14
N MET A 106 10.88 -13.88 -1.04
CA MET A 106 11.35 -13.38 0.25
C MET A 106 10.50 -12.21 0.69
N TYR A 107 10.31 -12.09 2.01
CA TYR A 107 9.62 -10.99 2.64
C TYR A 107 10.60 -10.20 3.52
N LEU A 108 10.55 -8.87 3.44
CA LEU A 108 11.39 -7.98 4.24
C LEU A 108 10.52 -7.15 5.17
N LYS A 109 10.78 -7.22 6.47
CA LYS A 109 10.12 -6.37 7.45
C LYS A 109 11.10 -5.34 7.98
N PHE A 110 10.81 -4.06 7.76
CA PHE A 110 11.58 -2.94 8.29
C PHE A 110 11.12 -2.64 9.71
N GLU A 111 12.07 -2.36 10.59
CA GLU A 111 11.81 -1.92 11.96
C GLU A 111 12.31 -0.50 12.16
N LYS A 112 11.60 0.27 13.00
CA LYS A 112 11.94 1.67 13.30
C LYS A 112 13.34 1.86 13.89
N GLN A 113 13.92 0.81 14.46
CA GLN A 113 15.27 0.80 15.02
C GLN A 113 16.36 0.75 13.93
N GLY A 114 15.98 0.79 12.65
CA GLY A 114 16.89 0.72 11.52
C GLY A 114 17.24 -0.71 11.11
N VAL A 115 16.58 -1.74 11.66
CA VAL A 115 16.85 -3.16 11.34
C VAL A 115 15.86 -3.65 10.27
N VAL A 116 16.32 -4.51 9.38
CA VAL A 116 15.50 -5.24 8.41
C VAL A 116 15.60 -6.72 8.67
N ASN A 117 14.45 -7.38 8.80
CA ASN A 117 14.33 -8.83 8.94
C ASN A 117 13.90 -9.44 7.61
N MET A 118 14.68 -10.39 7.09
CA MET A 118 14.39 -11.11 5.85
C MET A 118 13.86 -12.51 6.16
N THR A 119 12.65 -12.85 5.70
CA THR A 119 12.00 -14.15 5.93
C THR A 119 11.58 -14.80 4.61
N PRO A 120 11.84 -16.12 4.41
CA PRO A 120 11.30 -16.85 3.26
C PRO A 120 9.77 -16.99 3.32
N ALA A 121 9.09 -17.03 2.16
CA ALA A 121 7.64 -17.20 2.08
C ALA A 121 7.15 -18.57 2.55
N GLU A 122 7.93 -19.62 2.34
CA GLU A 122 7.62 -20.97 2.80
C GLU A 122 8.23 -21.20 4.19
N ARG A 123 7.36 -21.41 5.19
CA ARG A 123 7.68 -21.64 6.62
C ARG A 123 8.51 -22.90 6.92
N GLY A 124 9.10 -23.52 5.91
CA GLY A 124 9.75 -24.83 6.02
C GLY A 124 11.27 -24.82 6.18
N ASN A 125 11.97 -23.70 5.98
CA ASN A 125 13.43 -23.70 6.08
C ASN A 125 13.99 -22.52 6.89
N ILE A 126 14.81 -22.91 7.86
CA ILE A 126 15.51 -22.13 8.88
C ILE A 126 16.55 -21.24 8.19
N GLY A 127 16.10 -20.17 7.54
CA GLY A 127 16.97 -19.06 7.19
C GLY A 127 17.29 -18.29 8.47
N ARG A 128 18.57 -18.12 8.82
CA ARG A 128 18.96 -17.20 9.89
C ARG A 128 18.37 -15.82 9.54
N PRO A 129 17.73 -15.10 10.49
CA PRO A 129 17.35 -13.72 10.25
C PRO A 129 18.61 -12.96 9.90
N VAL A 130 18.70 -12.52 8.64
CA VAL A 130 19.77 -11.63 8.20
C VAL A 130 19.35 -10.25 8.66
N THR A 131 20.05 -9.72 9.64
CA THR A 131 19.88 -8.34 10.08
C THR A 131 20.61 -7.43 9.10
N ALA A 132 19.86 -6.56 8.44
CA ALA A 132 20.41 -5.46 7.67
C ALA A 132 20.05 -4.13 8.32
N ILE A 133 20.87 -3.11 8.11
CA ILE A 133 20.61 -1.76 8.58
C ILE A 133 20.01 -0.95 7.44
N TRP A 134 18.94 -0.21 7.67
CA TRP A 134 18.38 0.71 6.68
C TRP A 134 18.47 2.16 7.13
N ARG A 135 18.55 3.06 6.15
CA ARG A 135 18.48 4.51 6.38
C ARG A 135 17.86 5.23 5.18
N TRP A 136 17.18 6.34 5.44
CA TRP A 136 16.90 7.32 4.40
C TRP A 136 18.18 7.97 3.92
N VAL A 137 18.28 8.18 2.61
CA VAL A 137 19.38 8.94 2.02
C VAL A 137 18.82 10.22 1.44
N GLU A 138 19.31 11.34 1.94
CA GLU A 138 19.06 12.62 1.31
C GLU A 138 20.10 12.82 0.23
N LEU A 139 19.64 12.88 -1.02
CA LEU A 139 20.52 13.23 -2.13
C LEU A 139 20.67 14.75 -2.15
N PRO A 140 21.90 15.29 -2.20
CA PRO A 140 22.10 16.71 -2.38
C PRO A 140 21.58 17.09 -3.77
N HIS A 141 20.44 17.75 -3.86
CA HIS A 141 19.90 18.36 -5.08
C HIS A 141 19.46 19.80 -4.79
N ASN A 142 19.58 20.65 -5.82
CA ASN A 142 19.49 22.11 -5.77
C ASN A 142 18.33 22.63 -4.91
N ALA A 143 18.58 23.75 -4.21
CA ALA A 143 17.85 24.35 -3.11
C ALA A 143 16.37 24.78 -3.33
N ALA A 144 15.68 24.25 -4.35
CA ALA A 144 14.35 24.73 -4.76
C ALA A 144 13.21 23.69 -4.66
N ASP A 145 13.47 22.42 -4.34
CA ASP A 145 12.43 21.38 -4.35
C ASP A 145 12.25 20.64 -3.01
N LEU A 146 11.03 20.13 -2.82
CA LEU A 146 10.51 19.41 -1.65
C LEU A 146 11.49 18.40 -1.01
N PRO A 147 11.33 18.08 0.29
CA PRO A 147 12.16 17.11 1.00
C PRO A 147 12.26 15.78 0.25
N SER A 148 13.50 15.28 0.07
CA SER A 148 13.80 13.99 -0.54
C SER A 148 13.60 12.80 0.42
N ILE A 149 13.34 13.07 1.70
CA ILE A 149 13.05 12.06 2.72
C ILE A 149 11.82 11.26 2.27
N GLY A 150 11.91 9.93 2.32
CA GLY A 150 10.85 9.04 1.85
C GLY A 150 10.95 8.64 0.36
N LYS A 151 11.90 9.20 -0.40
CA LYS A 151 12.15 8.81 -1.82
C LYS A 151 13.28 7.80 -1.98
N PHE A 152 14.35 7.93 -1.20
CA PHE A 152 15.57 7.15 -1.39
C PHE A 152 15.95 6.40 -0.11
N LEU A 153 16.01 5.08 -0.20
CA LEU A 153 16.34 4.18 0.90
C LEU A 153 17.62 3.44 0.60
N GLN A 154 18.52 3.32 1.57
CA GLN A 154 19.68 2.44 1.48
C GLN A 154 19.60 1.35 2.53
N VAL A 155 19.76 0.10 2.10
CA VAL A 155 19.88 -1.07 2.98
C VAL A 155 21.33 -1.54 2.96
N ASN A 156 21.99 -1.57 4.11
CA ASN A 156 23.42 -1.80 4.27
C ASN A 156 24.26 -0.93 3.32
N ARG A 157 25.17 -1.56 2.57
CA ARG A 157 25.97 -0.96 1.51
C ARG A 157 25.45 -1.34 0.12
N TYR A 158 24.21 -1.84 0.03
CA TYR A 158 23.60 -2.15 -1.26
C TYR A 158 23.29 -0.87 -2.04
N PRO A 159 23.10 -0.97 -3.36
CA PRO A 159 22.72 0.16 -4.19
C PRO A 159 21.46 0.84 -3.67
N LEU A 160 21.42 2.17 -3.83
CA LEU A 160 20.32 3.00 -3.40
C LEU A 160 19.02 2.55 -4.06
N CYS A 161 17.98 2.39 -3.24
CA CYS A 161 16.65 2.06 -3.71
C CYS A 161 15.81 3.33 -3.83
N THR A 162 15.09 3.45 -4.95
CA THR A 162 14.09 4.51 -5.15
C THR A 162 12.71 3.97 -4.82
N ILE A 163 11.93 4.72 -4.04
CA ILE A 163 10.55 4.41 -3.69
C ILE A 163 9.60 5.23 -4.55
N THR A 164 8.57 4.56 -5.05
CA THR A 164 7.53 5.15 -5.91
C THR A 164 6.16 4.63 -5.52
N ARG A 165 5.12 5.45 -5.70
CA ARG A 165 3.74 5.03 -5.46
C ARG A 165 3.22 4.21 -6.63
N ARG A 166 2.42 3.20 -6.33
CA ARG A 166 1.78 2.30 -7.30
C ARG A 166 0.32 2.68 -7.52
N LYS A 167 -0.26 2.21 -8.63
CA LYS A 167 -1.66 2.50 -9.03
C LYS A 167 -2.70 1.88 -8.08
N ASP A 168 -2.34 0.79 -7.41
CA ASP A 168 -3.13 0.13 -6.37
C ASP A 168 -2.90 0.72 -4.97
N TRP A 169 -2.28 1.91 -4.93
CA TRP A 169 -1.91 2.67 -3.73
C TRP A 169 -0.86 2.02 -2.84
N GLY A 170 -0.24 0.94 -3.30
CA GLY A 170 0.96 0.41 -2.69
C GLY A 170 2.20 1.27 -2.98
N PHE A 171 3.33 0.79 -2.49
CA PHE A 171 4.66 1.29 -2.82
C PHE A 171 5.45 0.23 -3.58
N LYS A 172 6.26 0.71 -4.52
CA LYS A 172 7.33 -0.06 -5.16
C LYS A 172 8.65 0.58 -4.77
N MET A 173 9.55 -0.23 -4.23
CA MET A 173 10.93 0.16 -3.98
C MET A 173 11.84 -0.64 -4.91
N GLN A 174 12.85 -0.02 -5.52
CA GLN A 174 13.71 -0.74 -6.48
C GLN A 174 15.10 -0.13 -6.62
N ASN A 175 16.05 -0.94 -7.05
CA ASN A 175 17.34 -0.53 -7.61
C ASN A 175 17.59 -1.28 -8.93
N ASP A 176 18.81 -1.27 -9.47
CA ASP A 176 19.12 -1.91 -10.76
C ASP A 176 18.95 -3.44 -10.77
N TRP A 177 18.88 -4.07 -9.59
CA TRP A 177 18.91 -5.52 -9.44
C TRP A 177 17.61 -6.10 -8.91
N VAL A 178 16.94 -5.37 -8.03
CA VAL A 178 15.84 -5.88 -7.22
C VAL A 178 14.67 -4.92 -7.16
N GLU A 179 13.49 -5.50 -6.90
CA GLU A 179 12.24 -4.79 -6.70
C GLU A 179 11.55 -5.32 -5.44
N PHE A 180 10.90 -4.42 -4.72
CA PHE A 180 10.15 -4.70 -3.53
C PHE A 180 8.75 -4.11 -3.66
N TYR A 181 7.75 -4.85 -3.21
CA TYR A 181 6.34 -4.46 -3.31
C TYR A 181 5.71 -4.42 -1.93
N TYR A 182 5.08 -3.28 -1.62
CA TYR A 182 4.25 -3.10 -0.45
C TYR A 182 2.86 -2.62 -0.85
N PRO A 183 1.78 -3.15 -0.27
CA PRO A 183 1.74 -4.47 0.34
C PRO A 183 2.19 -5.55 -0.67
N PRO A 184 2.49 -6.77 -0.20
CA PRO A 184 2.77 -7.90 -1.08
C PRO A 184 1.70 -8.07 -2.18
N LEU A 185 2.14 -8.37 -3.40
CA LEU A 185 1.28 -8.54 -4.58
C LEU A 185 0.38 -9.76 -4.44
N LYS A 186 0.92 -10.84 -3.86
CA LYS A 186 0.18 -12.05 -3.55
C LYS A 186 -0.28 -11.99 -2.11
N LYS A 187 -1.59 -11.77 -1.89
CA LYS A 187 -2.22 -12.30 -0.67
C LYS A 187 -2.13 -13.81 -0.80
N THR A 188 -1.30 -14.47 0.00
CA THR A 188 -1.41 -15.91 0.20
C THR A 188 -2.78 -16.15 0.81
N ILE A 189 -3.79 -16.39 -0.02
CA ILE A 189 -5.07 -16.90 0.43
C ILE A 189 -4.71 -18.24 1.08
N LYS A 190 -4.76 -18.29 2.41
CA LYS A 190 -4.89 -19.57 3.10
C LYS A 190 -6.23 -20.13 2.64
N THR A 191 -6.21 -21.01 1.65
CA THR A 191 -7.29 -21.96 1.46
C THR A 191 -7.21 -22.88 2.67
N GLU A 192 -7.98 -22.58 3.72
CA GLU A 192 -8.24 -23.56 4.77
C GLU A 192 -8.96 -24.72 4.08
N GLY A 193 -8.21 -25.78 3.78
CA GLY A 193 -8.75 -27.04 3.32
C GLY A 193 -9.60 -27.61 4.44
N THR A 194 -10.92 -27.51 4.29
CA THR A 194 -11.87 -28.35 5.00
C THR A 194 -11.66 -29.79 4.54
N THR A 195 -10.78 -30.53 5.21
CA THR A 195 -10.71 -31.98 5.08
C THR A 195 -11.86 -32.59 5.87
N THR A 196 -13.01 -32.74 5.23
CA THR A 196 -14.02 -33.72 5.66
C THR A 196 -13.46 -35.11 5.42
N ALA A 197 -13.13 -35.81 6.51
CA ALA A 197 -12.83 -37.24 6.49
C ALA A 197 -14.09 -38.04 6.08
N PRO A 198 -13.99 -39.10 5.27
CA PRO A 198 -15.12 -39.99 5.03
C PRO A 198 -15.29 -40.93 6.23
N ALA A 199 -16.54 -41.04 6.69
CA ALA A 199 -16.95 -42.06 7.63
C ALA A 199 -16.78 -43.45 7.00
N VAL A 200 -16.01 -44.31 7.67
CA VAL A 200 -15.95 -45.74 7.37
C VAL A 200 -17.22 -46.37 7.97
N GLN A 201 -17.98 -47.05 7.11
CA GLN A 201 -19.04 -47.99 7.51
C GLN A 201 -18.44 -49.35 7.85
#